data_AF-A0A4D6WW59-F1
#
_entry.id   AF-A0A4D6WW59-F1
#
_cell.length_a   1.000
_cell.length_b   1.000
_cell.length_c   1.000
_cell.angle_alpha   90.00
_cell.angle_beta   90.00
_cell.angle_gamma   90.00
#
_symmetry.space_group_name_H-M   'P 1'
#
loop_
_entity.id
_entity.type
_entity.pdbx_description
1 polymer ?
#
loop_
_entity_poly.entity_id
_entity_poly.type
_entity_poly.pdbx_seq_one_letter_code
_entity_poly.pdbx_strand_id
1 'polypeptide(L)'
;MNLDLILFYIYLTVISLFLFLISYFISIEVFPVFLFNTVLCINFKFLKKNIVNIDEKQYADLFHYYKNQKKWFIYISMLHFVASKKIINYVDIYYSLASCYANLFYNQIAEYYYLKALAYSPYNLNILNGLLKLYRLLNKYDKANKVEYKIRNIENST
;
A
#
# COMPACT_ATOMS: atom_id res chain seq x y z
N MET A 1 49.59 -18.04 -11.54
CA MET A 1 48.22 -17.89 -11.00
C MET A 1 47.27 -17.96 -12.19
N ASN A 2 46.34 -18.91 -12.23
CA ASN A 2 45.50 -19.12 -13.42
C ASN A 2 44.67 -17.87 -13.71
N LEU A 3 44.72 -17.40 -14.96
CA LEU A 3 44.01 -16.21 -15.41
C LEU A 3 42.50 -16.34 -15.16
N ASP A 4 41.97 -17.55 -15.31
CA ASP A 4 40.56 -17.89 -15.06
C ASP A 4 40.15 -17.66 -13.60
N LEU A 5 41.04 -17.97 -12.65
CA LEU A 5 40.78 -17.71 -11.23
C LEU A 5 40.75 -16.21 -10.95
N ILE A 6 41.65 -15.44 -11.57
CA ILE A 6 41.70 -13.98 -11.41
C ILE A 6 40.42 -13.34 -11.95
N LEU A 7 40.00 -13.74 -13.15
CA LEU A 7 38.74 -13.29 -13.77
C LEU A 7 37.52 -13.62 -12.90
N PHE A 8 37.47 -14.82 -12.33
CA PHE A 8 36.41 -15.22 -11.41
C PHE A 8 36.34 -14.34 -10.15
N TYR A 9 37.47 -14.04 -9.52
CA TYR A 9 37.50 -13.18 -8.33
C TYR A 9 37.12 -11.73 -8.63
N ILE A 10 37.53 -11.19 -9.78
CA ILE A 10 37.15 -9.84 -10.22
C ILE A 10 35.63 -9.79 -10.42
N TYR A 11 35.06 -10.78 -11.11
CA TYR A 11 33.62 -10.87 -11.34
C TYR A 11 32.83 -10.92 -10.02
N LEU A 12 33.27 -11.76 -9.08
CA LEU A 12 32.62 -11.89 -7.77
C LEU A 12 32.70 -10.59 -6.96
N THR A 13 33.84 -9.89 -7.04
CA THR A 13 34.02 -8.59 -6.38
C THR A 13 33.07 -7.53 -6.95
N VAL A 14 32.92 -7.46 -8.28
CA VAL A 14 32.02 -6.51 -8.95
C VAL A 14 30.57 -6.77 -8.56
N ILE A 15 30.14 -8.04 -8.56
CA ILE A 15 28.77 -8.41 -8.13
C ILE A 15 28.55 -8.06 -6.67
N SER A 16 29.51 -8.38 -5.80
CA SER A 16 29.39 -8.08 -4.37
C SER A 16 29.23 -6.57 -4.13
N LEU A 17 29.96 -5.75 -4.88
CA LEU A 17 29.89 -4.29 -4.76
C LEU A 17 28.53 -3.76 -5.25
N PHE A 18 28.00 -4.33 -6.34
CA PHE A 18 26.66 -4.00 -6.83
C PHE A 18 25.54 -4.41 -5.86
N LEU A 19 25.63 -5.62 -5.29
CA LEU A 19 24.70 -6.11 -4.27
C LEU A 19 24.75 -5.25 -3.00
N PHE A 20 25.94 -4.82 -2.58
CA PHE A 20 26.10 -3.93 -1.43
C PHE A 20 25.37 -2.60 -1.63
N LEU A 21 25.49 -2.00 -2.82
CA LEU A 21 24.76 -0.78 -3.17
C LEU A 21 23.25 -1.00 -3.11
N ILE A 22 22.73 -2.05 -3.75
CA ILE A 22 21.30 -2.37 -3.71
C ILE A 22 20.82 -2.58 -2.28
N SER A 23 21.58 -3.34 -1.48
CA SER A 23 21.25 -3.59 -0.08
C SER A 23 21.19 -2.29 0.72
N TYR A 24 22.12 -1.36 0.49
CA TYR A 24 22.15 -0.07 1.15
C TYR A 24 20.91 0.79 0.82
N PHE A 25 20.52 0.85 -0.46
CA PHE A 25 19.30 1.56 -0.87
C PHE A 25 18.04 0.96 -0.22
N ILE A 26 17.92 -0.38 -0.23
CA ILE A 26 16.82 -1.06 0.45
C ILE A 26 16.84 -0.76 1.95
N SER A 27 18.01 -0.77 2.59
CA SER A 27 18.15 -0.42 4.00
C SER A 27 17.71 1.01 4.30
N ILE A 28 17.99 1.99 3.44
CA ILE A 28 17.52 3.38 3.63
C ILE A 28 16.00 3.46 3.61
N GLU A 29 15.32 2.72 2.74
CA GLU A 29 13.86 2.74 2.68
C GLU A 29 13.22 1.95 3.81
N VAL A 30 13.82 0.82 4.21
CA VAL A 30 13.30 -0.09 5.25
C VAL A 30 13.61 0.44 6.67
N PHE A 31 14.68 1.19 6.86
CA PHE A 31 15.09 1.67 8.19
C PHE A 31 14.07 2.62 8.84
N PRO A 32 13.48 3.62 8.14
CA PRO A 32 12.39 4.44 8.66
C PRO A 32 11.17 3.62 9.05
N VAL A 33 10.91 2.53 8.33
CA VAL A 33 9.80 1.59 8.61
C VAL A 33 10.06 0.85 9.89
N PHE A 34 11.28 0.33 10.04
CA PHE A 34 11.70 -0.37 11.24
C PHE A 34 11.67 0.56 12.45
N LEU A 35 12.19 1.78 12.33
CA LEU A 35 12.08 2.81 13.37
C LEU A 35 10.63 3.16 13.67
N PHE A 36 9.81 3.37 12.64
CA PHE A 36 8.40 3.68 12.84
C PHE A 36 7.64 2.52 13.48
N ASN A 37 7.90 1.26 13.10
CA ASN A 37 7.30 0.08 13.70
C ASN A 37 7.82 -0.20 15.10
N THR A 38 9.08 0.11 15.41
CA THR A 38 9.62 -0.03 16.77
C THR A 38 9.11 1.08 17.67
N VAL A 39 9.10 2.33 17.21
CA VAL A 39 8.46 3.46 17.89
C VAL A 39 6.97 3.18 18.06
N LEU A 40 6.27 2.68 17.04
CA LEU A 40 4.90 2.21 17.18
C LEU A 40 4.84 1.08 18.16
N CYS A 41 5.62 0.01 18.09
CA CYS A 41 5.52 -1.11 19.04
C CYS A 41 5.78 -0.69 20.49
N ILE A 42 6.76 0.18 20.72
CA ILE A 42 7.10 0.74 22.04
C ILE A 42 5.97 1.67 22.50
N ASN A 43 5.59 2.63 21.67
CA ASN A 43 4.47 3.53 21.94
C ASN A 43 3.16 2.77 22.01
N PHE A 44 2.96 1.65 21.34
CA PHE A 44 1.74 0.83 21.38
C PHE A 44 1.78 -0.10 22.58
N LYS A 45 2.94 -0.47 23.13
CA LYS A 45 3.00 -1.14 24.44
C LYS A 45 2.65 -0.16 25.55
N PHE A 46 3.12 1.08 25.43
CA PHE A 46 2.79 2.20 26.32
C PHE A 46 1.33 2.66 26.16
N LEU A 47 0.90 2.82 24.92
CA LEU A 47 -0.43 3.20 24.52
C LEU A 47 -1.40 2.03 24.71
N LYS A 48 -1.05 0.74 24.64
CA LYS A 48 -1.98 -0.39 24.91
C LYS A 48 -2.50 -0.36 26.35
N LYS A 49 -1.76 0.30 27.25
CA LYS A 49 -2.22 0.64 28.60
C LYS A 49 -3.34 1.71 28.59
N ASN A 50 -3.46 2.49 27.52
CA ASN A 50 -4.39 3.62 27.31
C ASN A 50 -5.31 3.52 26.04
N ILE A 51 -5.10 2.58 25.09
CA ILE A 51 -5.76 2.49 23.76
C ILE A 51 -7.11 1.79 23.82
N VAL A 52 -7.51 1.26 24.98
CA VAL A 52 -8.87 0.71 25.10
C VAL A 52 -9.94 1.74 24.65
N ASN A 53 -9.60 3.04 24.57
CA ASN A 53 -10.46 4.12 24.07
C ASN A 53 -9.88 5.03 22.94
N ILE A 54 -9.03 4.56 22.01
CA ILE A 54 -8.77 5.41 20.81
C ILE A 54 -9.99 5.36 19.88
N ASP A 55 -10.66 6.49 19.73
CA ASP A 55 -11.82 6.71 18.88
C ASP A 55 -11.46 6.64 17.38
N GLU A 56 -12.40 6.18 16.55
CA GLU A 56 -12.27 6.05 15.09
C GLU A 56 -11.85 7.37 14.44
N LYS A 57 -12.33 8.49 14.98
CA LYS A 57 -11.95 9.85 14.54
C LYS A 57 -10.46 10.13 14.67
N GLN A 58 -9.81 9.69 15.75
CA GLN A 58 -8.39 9.95 15.95
C GLN A 58 -7.54 9.19 14.92
N TYR A 59 -7.96 7.99 14.52
CA TYR A 59 -7.32 7.27 13.42
C TYR A 59 -7.54 7.98 12.09
N ALA A 60 -8.75 8.49 11.83
CA ALA A 60 -9.04 9.23 10.60
C ALA A 60 -8.16 10.48 10.44
N ASP A 61 -7.98 11.25 11.52
CA ASP A 61 -7.12 12.45 11.52
C ASP A 61 -5.65 12.09 11.26
N LEU A 62 -5.16 11.03 11.92
CA LEU A 62 -3.82 10.50 11.74
C LEU A 62 -3.60 10.05 10.29
N PHE A 63 -4.55 9.30 9.73
CA PHE A 63 -4.52 8.86 8.34
C PHE A 63 -4.51 10.03 7.37
N HIS A 64 -5.36 11.03 7.59
CA HIS A 64 -5.40 12.23 6.77
C HIS A 64 -4.06 12.98 6.80
N TYR A 65 -3.45 13.11 7.98
CA TYR A 65 -2.13 13.73 8.13
C TYR A 65 -1.04 13.01 7.32
N TYR A 66 -0.90 11.68 7.47
CA TYR A 66 0.13 10.92 6.75
C TYR A 66 -0.11 10.87 5.23
N LYS A 67 -1.38 10.81 4.81
CA LYS A 67 -1.77 10.88 3.41
C LYS A 67 -1.39 12.22 2.78
N ASN A 68 -1.68 13.33 3.47
CA ASN A 68 -1.37 14.68 2.97
C ASN A 68 0.13 14.94 2.91
N GLN A 69 0.89 14.39 3.85
CA GLN A 69 2.35 14.45 3.87
C GLN A 69 3.01 13.51 2.83
N LYS A 70 2.21 12.76 2.03
CA LYS A 70 2.69 11.76 1.06
C LYS A 70 3.67 10.74 1.65
N LYS A 71 3.57 10.48 2.96
CA LYS A 71 4.36 9.46 3.66
C LYS A 71 3.73 8.09 3.44
N TRP A 72 3.66 7.68 2.16
CA TRP A 72 2.87 6.53 1.71
C TRP A 72 3.24 5.24 2.41
N PHE A 73 4.53 5.01 2.67
CA PHE A 73 4.97 3.80 3.36
C PHE A 73 4.40 3.72 4.79
N ILE A 74 4.52 4.80 5.56
CA ILE A 74 4.00 4.89 6.93
C ILE A 74 2.48 4.71 6.92
N TYR A 75 1.81 5.37 5.97
CA TYR A 75 0.37 5.26 5.79
C TYR A 75 -0.09 3.82 5.50
N ILE A 76 0.57 3.14 4.55
CA ILE A 76 0.31 1.72 4.23
C ILE A 76 0.55 0.84 5.46
N SER A 77 1.64 1.08 6.19
CA SER A 77 1.98 0.32 7.40
C SER A 77 0.89 0.48 8.48
N MET A 78 0.41 1.70 8.69
CA MET A 78 -0.69 1.97 9.63
C MET A 78 -1.99 1.30 9.18
N LEU A 79 -2.33 1.33 7.90
CA LEU A 79 -3.53 0.65 7.38
C LEU A 79 -3.47 -0.86 7.62
N HIS A 80 -2.32 -1.49 7.36
CA HIS A 80 -2.13 -2.92 7.66
C HIS A 80 -2.22 -3.22 9.16
N PHE A 81 -1.63 -2.35 9.98
CA PHE A 81 -1.71 -2.48 11.44
C PHE A 81 -3.16 -2.40 11.94
N VAL A 82 -3.92 -1.40 11.49
CA VAL A 82 -5.33 -1.22 11.86
C VAL A 82 -6.20 -2.37 11.35
N ALA A 83 -5.94 -2.88 10.14
CA ALA A 83 -6.59 -4.08 9.61
C ALA A 83 -6.39 -5.30 10.53
N SER A 84 -5.19 -5.48 11.07
CA SER A 84 -4.88 -6.58 12.00
C SER A 84 -5.64 -6.49 13.32
N LYS A 85 -6.05 -5.28 13.73
CA LYS A 85 -6.77 -5.00 14.97
C LYS A 85 -8.29 -4.95 14.79
N LYS A 86 -8.79 -5.02 13.55
CA LYS A 86 -10.23 -4.92 13.21
C LYS A 86 -10.91 -3.66 13.75
N ILE A 87 -10.17 -2.56 13.85
CA ILE A 87 -10.68 -1.29 14.42
C ILE A 87 -11.57 -0.56 13.40
N ILE A 88 -11.24 -0.65 12.11
CA ILE A 88 -11.94 0.06 11.01
C ILE A 88 -12.50 -0.96 10.01
N ASN A 89 -13.56 -0.56 9.30
CA ASN A 89 -14.16 -1.32 8.22
C ASN A 89 -13.13 -1.73 7.15
N TYR A 90 -13.10 -3.02 6.81
CA TYR A 90 -12.22 -3.57 5.79
C TYR A 90 -12.40 -2.92 4.41
N VAL A 91 -13.62 -2.47 4.09
CA VAL A 91 -13.90 -1.79 2.82
C VAL A 91 -13.08 -0.52 2.70
N ASP A 92 -13.09 0.32 3.74
CA ASP A 92 -12.38 1.61 3.75
C ASP A 92 -10.86 1.41 3.77
N ILE A 93 -10.39 0.39 4.50
CA ILE A 93 -8.98 0.02 4.52
C ILE A 93 -8.51 -0.42 3.13
N TYR A 94 -9.23 -1.33 2.47
CA TYR A 94 -8.83 -1.83 1.15
C TYR A 94 -8.95 -0.77 0.07
N TYR A 95 -9.97 0.09 0.12
CA TYR A 95 -10.06 1.25 -0.76
C TYR A 95 -8.87 2.21 -0.57
N SER A 96 -8.50 2.49 0.68
CA SER A 96 -7.37 3.37 1.01
C SER A 96 -6.02 2.79 0.57
N LEU A 97 -5.82 1.48 0.76
CA LEU A 97 -4.64 0.77 0.24
C LEU A 97 -4.59 0.83 -1.29
N ALA A 98 -5.70 0.52 -1.96
CA ALA A 98 -5.79 0.57 -3.42
C ALA A 98 -5.42 1.95 -3.98
N SER A 99 -5.98 3.01 -3.39
CA SER A 99 -5.68 4.39 -3.78
C SER A 99 -4.19 4.74 -3.58
N CYS A 100 -3.57 4.29 -2.48
CA CYS A 100 -2.14 4.53 -2.26
C CYS A 100 -1.25 3.80 -3.25
N TYR A 101 -1.51 2.51 -3.49
CA TYR A 101 -0.74 1.75 -4.47
C TYR A 101 -0.91 2.31 -5.88
N ALA A 102 -2.10 2.82 -6.24
CA ALA A 102 -2.32 3.50 -7.51
C ALA A 102 -1.48 4.78 -7.62
N ASN A 103 -1.43 5.60 -6.57
CA ASN A 103 -0.60 6.82 -6.54
C ASN A 103 0.91 6.54 -6.61
N LEU A 104 1.33 5.36 -6.15
CA LEU A 104 2.70 4.87 -6.23
C LEU A 104 3.00 4.11 -7.54
N PHE A 105 2.07 4.08 -8.49
CA PHE A 105 2.18 3.34 -9.75
C PHE A 105 2.32 1.81 -9.61
N TYR A 106 2.03 1.25 -8.43
CA TYR A 106 1.93 -0.18 -8.19
C TYR A 106 0.57 -0.72 -8.66
N ASN A 107 0.33 -0.61 -9.96
CA ASN A 107 -0.99 -0.75 -10.56
C ASN A 107 -1.64 -2.13 -10.37
N GLN A 108 -0.85 -3.20 -10.39
CA GLN A 108 -1.36 -4.56 -10.15
C GLN A 108 -1.82 -4.75 -8.70
N ILE A 109 -1.06 -4.19 -7.74
CA ILE A 109 -1.39 -4.24 -6.33
C ILE A 109 -2.63 -3.38 -6.05
N ALA A 110 -2.73 -2.22 -6.70
CA ALA A 110 -3.92 -1.38 -6.66
C ALA A 110 -5.16 -2.10 -7.20
N GLU A 111 -5.07 -2.74 -8.37
CA GLU A 111 -6.14 -3.53 -8.97
C GLU A 111 -6.61 -4.64 -7.99
N TYR A 112 -5.67 -5.36 -7.38
CA TYR A 112 -5.97 -6.39 -6.38
C TYR A 112 -6.77 -5.82 -5.19
N TYR A 113 -6.34 -4.71 -4.58
CA TYR A 113 -7.05 -4.15 -3.43
C TYR A 113 -8.41 -3.55 -3.79
N TYR A 114 -8.56 -2.95 -4.97
CA TYR A 114 -9.87 -2.50 -5.45
C TYR A 114 -10.84 -3.67 -5.60
N LEU A 115 -10.40 -4.76 -6.24
CA LEU A 115 -11.22 -5.97 -6.39
C LEU A 115 -11.55 -6.60 -5.04
N LYS A 116 -10.58 -6.63 -4.11
CA LYS A 116 -10.80 -7.11 -2.75
C LYS A 116 -11.84 -6.28 -2.02
N ALA A 117 -11.81 -4.95 -2.15
CA ALA A 117 -12.80 -4.05 -1.54
C ALA A 117 -14.20 -4.26 -2.17
N LEU A 118 -14.28 -4.45 -3.50
CA LEU A 118 -15.54 -4.77 -4.20
C LEU A 118 -16.12 -6.14 -3.79
N ALA A 119 -15.30 -7.10 -3.36
CA ALA A 119 -15.80 -8.37 -2.85
C ALA A 119 -16.63 -8.18 -1.56
N TYR A 120 -16.32 -7.16 -0.75
CA TYR A 120 -17.10 -6.81 0.44
C TYR A 120 -18.24 -5.82 0.13
N SER A 121 -18.04 -4.92 -0.84
CA SER A 121 -19.04 -3.90 -1.19
C SER A 121 -19.14 -3.76 -2.72
N PRO A 122 -19.91 -4.65 -3.39
CA PRO A 122 -19.89 -4.77 -4.85
C PRO A 122 -20.54 -3.60 -5.58
N TYR A 123 -21.34 -2.80 -4.89
CA TYR A 123 -22.07 -1.65 -5.43
C TYR A 123 -21.50 -0.30 -4.99
N ASN A 124 -20.33 -0.29 -4.34
CA ASN A 124 -19.73 0.95 -3.88
C ASN A 124 -19.15 1.75 -5.05
N LEU A 125 -19.81 2.86 -5.38
CA LEU A 125 -19.44 3.74 -6.49
C LEU A 125 -18.03 4.31 -6.35
N ASN A 126 -17.56 4.63 -5.14
CA ASN A 126 -16.21 5.17 -4.93
C ASN A 126 -15.14 4.16 -5.35
N ILE A 127 -15.34 2.88 -5.02
CA ILE A 127 -14.41 1.80 -5.36
C ILE A 127 -14.44 1.53 -6.88
N LEU A 128 -15.63 1.50 -7.47
CA LEU A 128 -15.80 1.32 -8.92
C LEU A 128 -15.17 2.48 -9.71
N ASN A 129 -15.37 3.73 -9.28
CA ASN A 129 -14.76 4.90 -9.90
C ASN A 129 -13.23 4.88 -9.79
N GLY A 130 -12.69 4.47 -8.64
CA GLY A 130 -11.25 4.26 -8.46
C GLY A 130 -10.68 3.22 -9.42
N LEU A 131 -11.36 2.08 -9.56
CA LEU A 131 -10.97 1.00 -10.47
C LEU A 131 -11.09 1.42 -11.95
N LEU A 132 -12.15 2.16 -12.31
CA LEU A 132 -12.34 2.70 -13.65
C LEU A 132 -11.19 3.64 -14.04
N LYS A 133 -10.84 4.57 -13.13
CA LYS A 133 -9.71 5.49 -13.33
C LYS A 133 -8.41 4.71 -13.53
N LEU A 134 -8.16 3.68 -12.72
CA LEU A 134 -6.98 2.82 -12.85
C LEU A 134 -6.95 2.13 -14.22
N TYR A 135 -8.05 1.54 -14.67
CA TYR A 135 -8.09 0.87 -15.98
C TYR A 135 -7.92 1.81 -17.16
N ARG A 136 -8.50 3.03 -17.09
CA ARG A 136 -8.28 4.06 -18.11
C ARG A 136 -6.81 4.50 -18.16
N LEU A 137 -6.16 4.69 -17.01
CA LEU A 137 -4.73 5.02 -16.94
C LEU A 137 -3.84 3.93 -17.55
N LEU A 138 -4.26 2.66 -17.48
CA LEU A 138 -3.53 1.52 -18.03
C LEU A 138 -3.91 1.19 -19.48
N ASN A 139 -4.77 2.00 -20.12
CA ASN A 139 -5.34 1.72 -21.44
C ASN A 139 -6.03 0.34 -21.55
N LYS A 140 -6.53 -0.20 -20.42
CA LYS A 140 -7.28 -1.46 -20.37
C LYS A 140 -8.77 -1.21 -20.65
N TYR A 141 -9.08 -0.72 -21.85
CA TYR A 141 -10.42 -0.23 -22.20
C TYR A 141 -11.53 -1.27 -22.04
N ASP A 142 -11.28 -2.55 -22.35
CA ASP A 142 -12.29 -3.61 -22.18
C ASP A 142 -12.73 -3.75 -20.71
N LYS A 143 -11.76 -3.68 -19.78
CA LYS A 143 -12.05 -3.74 -18.35
C LYS A 143 -12.70 -2.45 -17.87
N ALA A 144 -12.26 -1.30 -18.37
CA ALA A 144 -12.86 0.00 -18.06
C ALA A 144 -14.35 0.04 -18.46
N ASN A 145 -14.68 -0.41 -19.68
CA ASN A 145 -16.05 -0.44 -20.19
C ASN A 145 -16.97 -1.33 -19.34
N LYS A 146 -16.47 -2.49 -18.87
CA LYS A 146 -17.23 -3.37 -17.96
C LYS A 146 -17.54 -2.68 -16.62
N VAL A 147 -16.58 -1.96 -16.05
CA VAL A 147 -16.77 -1.22 -14.80
C VAL A 147 -17.73 -0.05 -15.02
N GLU A 148 -17.59 0.67 -16.13
CA GLU A 148 -18.46 1.79 -16.49
C GLU A 148 -19.91 1.35 -16.69
N TYR A 149 -20.14 0.23 -17.37
CA TYR A 149 -21.47 -0.38 -17.48
C TYR A 149 -22.07 -0.71 -16.11
N LYS A 150 -21.25 -1.28 -15.21
CA LYS A 150 -21.69 -1.60 -13.85
C LYS A 150 -22.06 -0.34 -13.05
N ILE A 151 -21.31 0.75 -13.19
CA ILE A 151 -21.61 2.05 -12.56
C ILE A 151 -22.97 2.57 -13.06
N ARG A 152 -23.18 2.64 -14.39
CA ARG A 152 -24.43 3.12 -14.97
C ARG A 152 -25.64 2.32 -14.52
N ASN A 153 -25.50 0.99 -14.41
CA ASN A 153 -26.59 0.13 -13.93
C ASN A 153 -26.97 0.42 -12.48
N ILE A 154 -26.01 0.79 -11.64
CA ILE A 154 -26.27 1.16 -10.23
C ILE A 154 -26.97 2.51 -10.17
N GLU A 155 -26.47 3.50 -10.90
CA GLU A 155 -27.06 4.86 -10.94
C GLU A 155 -28.49 4.86 -11.49
N ASN A 156 -28.79 4.02 -12.47
CA ASN A 156 -30.14 3.87 -13.01
C ASN A 156 -31.10 3.12 -12.07
N SER A 157 -30.59 2.49 -11.01
CA SER A 157 -31.38 1.70 -10.05
C SER A 157 -31.67 2.42 -8.73
N THR A 158 -31.11 3.62 -8.55
CA THR A 158 -31.29 4.51 -7.38
C THR A 158 -32.13 5.72 -7.74
#